data_AF-A0A0G0NGN8-F1
#
_entry.id   AF-A0A0G0NGN8-F1
#
_cell.length_a   1.000
_cell.length_b   1.000
_cell.length_c   1.000
_cell.angle_alpha   90.00
_cell.angle_beta   90.00
_cell.angle_gamma   90.00
#
_symmetry.space_group_name_H-M   'P 1'
#
loop_
_entity.id
_entity.type
_entity.pdbx_description
1 polymer ?
#
loop_
_entity_poly.entity_id
_entity_poly.type
_entity_poly.pdbx_seq_one_letter_code
_entity_poly.pdbx_strand_id
1 'polypeptide(L)'
;MWLLKSAFVGFCNSEYETIMLFSGDSDFGGLLKYVKSLGKNIIVICTRNRMSTELEEVANKFIPAETLASFLKYERKNNTTPHLRGE
;
A
#
# COMPACT_ATOMS: atom_id res chain seq x y z
N MET A 1 1.16 -19.93 11.58
CA MET A 1 0.62 -18.59 11.84
C MET A 1 1.55 -17.60 11.14
N TRP A 2 1.25 -17.26 9.88
CA TRP A 2 2.14 -16.44 9.04
C TRP A 2 1.66 -14.99 9.08
N LEU A 3 2.37 -14.14 9.82
CA LEU A 3 2.23 -12.69 9.77
C LEU A 3 3.21 -12.15 8.73
N LEU A 4 2.74 -11.92 7.50
CA LEU A 4 3.44 -11.07 6.54
C LEU A 4 3.17 -9.60 6.91
N LYS A 5 3.95 -9.06 7.85
CA LYS A 5 4.09 -7.62 8.08
C LYS A 5 5.12 -7.08 7.09
N SER A 6 4.72 -6.88 5.84
CA SER A 6 5.51 -6.10 4.88
C SER A 6 4.96 -4.68 4.83
N ALA A 7 5.28 -3.88 5.85
CA ALA A 7 5.12 -2.43 5.78
C ALA A 7 6.38 -1.86 5.13
N PHE A 8 6.30 -1.51 3.85
CA PHE A 8 7.40 -0.82 3.16
C PHE A 8 7.34 0.66 3.56
N VAL A 9 8.18 1.06 4.51
CA VAL A 9 8.38 2.46 4.88
C VAL A 9 9.69 2.92 4.24
N GLY A 10 9.60 3.70 3.17
CA GLY A 10 10.76 4.37 2.59
C GLY A 10 11.17 5.54 3.46
N PHE A 11 12.35 5.49 4.08
CA PHE A 11 12.90 6.57 4.90
C PHE A 11 13.83 7.50 4.09
N CYS A 12 13.53 8.80 4.20
CA CYS A 12 14.45 9.95 4.29
C CYS A 12 15.64 10.04 3.32
N ASN A 13 15.37 10.55 2.11
CA ASN A 13 16.33 11.35 1.32
C ASN A 13 15.58 12.57 0.76
N SER A 14 16.26 13.66 0.36
CA SER A 14 15.62 14.82 -0.29
C SER A 14 14.90 14.47 -1.61
N GLU A 15 15.13 13.26 -2.11
CA GLU A 15 14.66 12.78 -3.42
C GLU A 15 13.17 12.43 -3.46
N TYR A 16 12.52 12.20 -2.32
CA TYR A 16 11.12 11.80 -2.30
C TYR A 16 10.24 12.88 -1.67
N GLU A 17 9.23 13.31 -2.42
CA GLU A 17 8.24 14.29 -1.96
C GLU A 17 7.02 13.62 -1.29
N THR A 18 6.71 12.39 -1.69
CA THR A 18 5.51 11.65 -1.26
C THR A 18 5.87 10.28 -0.70
N ILE A 19 5.23 9.91 0.41
CA ILE A 19 5.29 8.58 1.02
C ILE A 19 3.92 7.90 0.93
N MET A 20 3.94 6.61 0.62
CA MET A 20 2.77 5.74 0.58
C MET A 20 2.86 4.69 1.69
N LEU A 21 1.93 4.72 2.65
CA LEU A 21 1.85 3.72 3.71
C LEU A 21 0.77 2.69 3.37
N PHE A 22 1.15 1.43 3.23
CA PHE A 22 0.23 0.30 3.07
C PHE A 22 -0.10 -0.33 4.43
N SER A 23 -0.81 0.42 5.27
CA SER A 23 -1.24 -0.02 6.59
C SER A 23 -2.31 0.92 7.14
N GLY A 24 -3.16 0.41 8.02
CA GLY A 24 -4.09 1.21 8.82
C GLY A 24 -3.75 1.22 10.32
N ASP A 25 -2.58 0.69 10.69
CA ASP A 25 -2.13 0.51 12.07
C ASP A 25 -1.70 1.83 12.73
N SER A 26 -2.24 2.12 13.92
CA SER A 26 -1.99 3.34 14.69
C SER A 26 -0.54 3.52 15.10
N ASP A 27 0.25 2.43 15.18
CA ASP A 27 1.67 2.47 15.55
C ASP A 27 2.50 3.37 14.59
N PHE A 28 2.03 3.58 13.36
CA PHE A 28 2.69 4.47 12.39
C PHE A 28 2.35 5.96 12.57
N GLY A 29 1.40 6.32 13.43
CA GLY A 29 0.93 7.70 13.61
C GLY A 29 2.06 8.65 14.00
N GLY A 30 2.91 8.26 14.96
CA GLY A 30 4.07 9.07 15.38
C GLY A 30 5.08 9.29 14.25
N LEU A 31 5.37 8.24 13.49
CA LEU A 31 6.26 8.31 12.33
C LEU A 31 5.70 9.25 11.25
N LEU A 32 4.43 9.09 10.90
CA LEU A 32 3.81 9.93 9.87
C LEU A 32 3.69 11.39 10.30
N LYS A 33 3.50 11.68 11.60
CA LYS A 33 3.55 13.04 12.14
C LYS A 33 4.93 13.67 11.95
N TYR A 34 5.99 12.92 12.22
CA TYR A 34 7.37 13.36 11.95
C TYR A 34 7.61 13.59 10.45
N VAL A 35 7.19 12.66 9.59
CA VAL A 35 7.33 12.81 8.13
C VAL A 35 6.56 14.03 7.61
N LYS A 36 5.35 14.30 8.14
CA LYS A 36 4.55 15.46 7.77
C LYS A 36 5.20 16.76 8.20
N SER A 37 5.88 16.80 9.35
CA SER A 37 6.60 18.00 9.80
C SER A 37 7.82 18.32 8.92
N LEU A 38 8.36 17.33 8.21
CA LEU A 38 9.37 17.53 7.15
C LEU A 38 8.77 18.04 5.82
N GLY A 39 7.46 18.35 5.78
CA GLY A 39 6.77 18.87 4.60
C GLY A 39 6.47 17.83 3.53
N LYS A 40 6.54 16.53 3.85
CA LYS A 40 6.27 15.45 2.88
C LYS A 40 4.78 15.19 2.75
N ASN A 41 4.37 14.80 1.54
CA ASN A 41 3.01 14.35 1.26
C ASN A 41 2.83 12.89 1.70
N ILE A 42 1.71 12.58 2.34
CA ILE A 42 1.43 11.28 2.93
C ILE A 42 0.15 10.71 2.30
N ILE A 43 0.29 9.54 1.69
CA ILE A 43 -0.83 8.76 1.17
C ILE A 43 -0.94 7.49 2.00
N VAL A 44 -2.10 7.25 2.60
CA VAL A 44 -2.38 6.02 3.34
C VAL A 44 -3.28 5.12 2.51
N ILE A 45 -2.87 3.87 2.36
CA ILE A 45 -3.58 2.82 1.63
C ILE A 45 -3.93 1.71 2.61
N CYS A 46 -5.22 1.54 2.90
CA CYS A 46 -5.71 0.44 3.72
C CYS A 46 -7.18 0.13 3.42
N THR A 47 -7.71 -0.96 4.00
CA THR A 47 -9.13 -1.30 3.91
C THR A 47 -9.99 -0.21 4.57
N ARG A 48 -11.15 0.12 4.01
CA ARG A 48 -11.99 1.28 4.43
C ARG A 48 -12.28 1.41 5.93
N ASN A 49 -12.32 0.29 6.66
CA ASN A 49 -12.67 0.26 8.08
C ASN A 49 -11.49 -0.14 8.97
N ARG A 50 -10.26 -0.01 8.48
CA ARG A 50 -9.05 -0.43 9.19
C ARG A 50 -8.07 0.71 9.43
N MET A 51 -8.43 1.94 9.10
CA MET A 51 -7.60 3.11 9.35
C MET A 51 -7.84 3.62 10.78
N SER A 52 -6.77 3.82 11.54
CA SER A 52 -6.85 4.51 12.83
C SER A 52 -7.03 6.01 12.65
N THR A 53 -7.71 6.66 13.60
CA THR A 53 -7.92 8.12 13.61
C THR A 53 -6.61 8.91 13.54
N GLU A 54 -5.52 8.46 14.19
CA GLU A 54 -4.25 9.20 14.09
C GLU A 54 -3.67 9.23 12.67
N LEU A 55 -3.95 8.20 11.87
CA LEU A 55 -3.52 8.17 10.46
C LEU A 55 -4.43 9.06 9.61
N GLU A 56 -5.72 9.16 9.93
CA GLU A 56 -6.68 10.01 9.19
C GLU A 56 -6.32 11.49 9.33
N GLU A 57 -5.94 11.91 10.54
CA GLU A 57 -5.50 13.29 10.82
C GLU A 57 -4.23 13.67 10.04
N VAL A 58 -3.33 12.71 9.84
CA VAL A 58 -2.01 12.98 9.26
C VAL A 58 -1.97 12.75 7.74
N ALA A 59 -2.80 11.87 7.19
CA ALA A 59 -2.81 11.58 5.76
C ALA A 59 -3.22 12.82 4.95
N ASN A 60 -2.52 13.07 3.84
CA ASN A 60 -2.98 14.01 2.82
C ASN A 60 -4.04 13.36 1.92
N LYS A 61 -3.94 12.04 1.73
CA LYS A 61 -4.89 11.27 0.93
C LYS A 61 -5.06 9.86 1.49
N PHE A 62 -6.30 9.39 1.47
CA PHE A 62 -6.64 8.01 1.75
C PHE A 62 -7.03 7.30 0.43
N ILE A 63 -6.49 6.09 0.22
CA ILE A 63 -6.85 5.23 -0.90
C ILE A 63 -7.33 3.88 -0.35
N PRO A 64 -8.61 3.52 -0.54
CA PRO A 64 -9.11 2.22 -0.13
C PRO A 64 -8.41 1.10 -0.90
N ALA A 65 -7.84 0.12 -0.18
CA ALA A 65 -7.10 -0.99 -0.78
C ALA A 65 -7.93 -1.81 -1.78
N GLU A 66 -9.26 -1.85 -1.60
CA GLU A 66 -10.19 -2.58 -2.47
C GLU A 66 -10.20 -2.01 -3.90
N THR A 67 -9.89 -0.72 -4.06
CA THR A 67 -9.80 -0.06 -5.38
C THR A 67 -8.59 -0.50 -6.18
N LEU A 68 -7.57 -1.04 -5.52
CA LEU A 68 -6.33 -1.53 -6.16
C LEU A 68 -6.45 -2.98 -6.64
N ALA A 69 -7.47 -3.72 -6.19
CA ALA A 69 -7.61 -5.13 -6.50
C ALA A 69 -7.67 -5.43 -8.00
N SER A 70 -8.32 -4.56 -8.79
CA SER A 70 -8.38 -4.69 -10.25
C SER A 70 -7.02 -4.53 -10.94
N PHE A 71 -6.12 -3.73 -10.36
CA PHE A 71 -4.78 -3.46 -10.90
C PHE A 71 -3.76 -4.51 -10.47
N LEU A 72 -3.97 -5.13 -9.31
CA LEU A 72 -3.02 -6.09 -8.70
C LEU A 72 -3.39 -7.54 -8.94
N LYS A 73 -4.54 -7.82 -9.57
CA LYS A 73 -5.01 -9.17 -9.81
C LYS A 73 -4.01 -9.92 -10.70
N TYR A 74 -3.37 -10.93 -10.13
CA TYR A 74 -2.48 -11.81 -10.88
C TYR A 74 -3.32 -12.68 -11.82
N GLU A 75 -3.28 -12.37 -13.11
CA GLU A 75 -3.83 -13.23 -14.14
C GLU A 75 -2.83 -14.36 -14.43
N ARG A 76 -3.13 -15.56 -13.93
CA ARG A 76 -2.36 -16.75 -14.23
C ARG A 76 -2.51 -17.07 -15.72
N LYS A 77 -1.46 -16.85 -16.50
CA LYS A 77 -1.39 -17.36 -17.88
C LYS A 77 -1.40 -18.89 -17.83
N ASN A 78 -2.55 -19.49 -18.11
CA ASN A 78 -2.61 -20.92 -18.38
C ASN A 78 -1.97 -21.14 -19.74
N ASN A 79 -0.74 -21.67 -19.75
CA ASN A 79 -0.12 -22.18 -20.98
C ASN A 79 -0.81 -23.49 -21.36
N THR A 80 -1.99 -23.41 -21.96
CA THR A 80 -2.54 -24.53 -22.72
C THR A 80 -1.80 -24.53 -24.04
N THR A 81 -0.71 -25.28 -24.14
CA THR A 81 -0.14 -25.63 -25.45
C THR A 81 -1.26 -26.32 -26.24
N PRO A 82 -1.65 -25.84 -27.42
CA PRO A 82 -2.55 -26.61 -28.26
C PRO A 82 -1.81 -27.90 -28.59
N HIS A 83 -2.31 -29.02 -28.08
CA HIS A 83 -1.85 -30.33 -28.51
C HIS A 83 -2.27 -30.43 -29.97
N LEU A 84 -1.34 -30.18 -30.89
CA LEU A 84 -1.53 -30.50 -32.30
C LEU A 84 -1.75 -32.01 -32.35
N ARG A 85 -3.01 -32.41 -32.50
CA ARG A 85 -3.38 -33.78 -32.80
C ARG A 85 -2.96 -33.98 -34.25
N GLY A 86 -1.80 -34.59 -34.44
CA GLY A 86 -1.38 -35.05 -35.76
C GLY A 86 -2.31 -36.16 -36.20
N GLU A 87 -3.00 -35.93 -37.32
CA GLU A 87 -3.50 -36.92 -38.27
C GLU A 87 -3.23 -36.40 -39.68
#